data_AF-A0A953SG62-F1
#
_entry.id   AF-A0A953SG62-F1
#
_cell.length_a   1.000
_cell.length_b   1.000
_cell.length_c   1.000
_cell.angle_alpha   90.00
_cell.angle_beta   90.00
_cell.angle_gamma   90.00
#
_symmetry.space_group_name_H-M   'P 1'
#
loop_
_entity.id
_entity.type
_entity.pdbx_description
1 polymer ?
#
loop_
_entity_poly.entity_id
_entity_poly.type
_entity_poly.pdbx_seq_one_letter_code
_entity_poly.pdbx_strand_id
1 'polypeptide(L)'
;MSGRVIPRLALLTVLTGAIVAHADEIRLKDGTKISGTIVGFENDSFKVETAYGFAVIRKDKVADIVVSAPKKEPEPKAKANPPVTPHSAAAPENVPAAANPPATERPLVAPNTSALTAKNGTMPAKPTAATPTPPAPPVAPEPPVIRDEIRGNLYLNHTYGFQMYKPPSWDLIPAARKALPDAVAALGTSDETTLLVIGRKSARDSLDAHAAATGEALSGVYENYRLISSRHVTIAGLPAVEQRSRGTADGHDWSVVLLTFMRGNDAFTLLGMTWANSDLIQVQENVIAKTVNSLTFAAQ
;
A
#
# COMPACT_ATOMS: atom_id res chain seq x y z
N MET A 1 41.89 -63.73 -11.14
CA MET A 1 42.42 -62.59 -11.91
C MET A 1 41.39 -62.32 -12.99
N SER A 2 40.64 -61.21 -13.09
CA SER A 2 40.76 -59.81 -12.66
C SER A 2 39.32 -59.30 -12.46
N GLY A 3 38.94 -58.54 -11.43
CA GLY A 3 39.34 -57.16 -11.14
C GLY A 3 38.15 -56.21 -11.42
N ARG A 4 37.15 -56.18 -10.51
CA ARG A 4 36.01 -55.22 -10.54
C ARG A 4 36.49 -53.87 -9.99
N VAL A 5 36.32 -52.80 -10.76
CA VAL A 5 36.64 -51.43 -10.32
C VAL A 5 35.34 -50.66 -10.08
N ILE A 6 35.12 -50.25 -8.83
CA ILE A 6 34.07 -49.34 -8.38
C ILE A 6 34.69 -47.93 -8.36
N PRO A 7 34.15 -46.91 -9.03
CA PRO A 7 34.59 -45.55 -8.81
C PRO A 7 33.88 -44.96 -7.58
N ARG A 8 34.72 -44.53 -6.64
CA ARG A 8 34.41 -43.88 -5.37
C ARG A 8 33.75 -42.51 -5.61
N LEU A 9 32.67 -42.29 -4.88
CA LEU A 9 31.96 -41.04 -4.65
C LEU A 9 32.92 -39.98 -4.07
N ALA A 10 33.10 -38.86 -4.77
CA ALA A 10 33.76 -37.67 -4.24
C ALA A 10 32.69 -36.61 -3.92
N LEU A 11 32.39 -36.46 -2.62
CA LEU A 11 31.55 -35.39 -2.10
C LEU A 11 32.38 -34.11 -2.04
N LEU A 12 32.19 -33.23 -3.02
CA LEU A 12 32.79 -31.89 -3.04
C LEU A 12 31.84 -30.93 -2.33
N THR A 13 32.10 -30.69 -1.05
CA THR A 13 31.42 -29.67 -0.25
C THR A 13 31.89 -28.29 -0.71
N VAL A 14 31.15 -27.65 -1.61
CA VAL A 14 31.35 -26.24 -1.95
C VAL A 14 30.66 -25.41 -0.87
N LEU A 15 31.47 -24.88 0.06
CA LEU A 15 31.05 -23.86 1.00
C LEU A 15 30.96 -22.52 0.24
N THR A 16 29.81 -22.21 -0.33
CA THR A 16 29.54 -20.86 -0.87
C THR A 16 29.39 -19.91 0.31
N GLY A 17 30.44 -19.12 0.55
CA GLY A 17 30.36 -17.97 1.44
C GLY A 17 29.31 -16.99 0.89
N ALA A 18 28.26 -16.75 1.67
CA ALA A 18 27.34 -15.65 1.40
C ALA A 18 28.11 -14.35 1.63
N ILE A 19 28.52 -13.69 0.55
CA ILE A 19 28.89 -12.28 0.60
C ILE A 19 27.59 -11.56 0.98
N VAL A 20 27.50 -11.05 2.20
CA VAL A 20 26.45 -10.11 2.58
C VAL A 20 26.71 -8.88 1.74
N ALA A 21 25.96 -8.74 0.64
CA ALA A 21 25.94 -7.51 -0.14
C ALA A 21 25.40 -6.42 0.78
N HIS A 22 26.30 -5.59 1.30
CA HIS A 22 25.88 -4.40 2.00
C HIS A 22 25.28 -3.44 0.97
N ALA A 23 23.99 -3.14 1.12
CA ALA A 23 23.33 -2.16 0.26
C ALA A 23 23.84 -0.74 0.59
N ASP A 24 23.98 0.10 -0.42
CA ASP A 24 24.13 1.54 -0.24
C ASP A 24 22.78 2.11 0.24
N GLU A 25 22.81 3.07 1.16
CA GLU A 25 21.62 3.79 1.62
C GLU A 25 21.62 5.19 1.01
N ILE A 26 20.63 5.47 0.17
CA ILE A 26 20.39 6.80 -0.39
C ILE A 26 19.28 7.44 0.43
N ARG A 27 19.59 8.59 1.03
CA ARG A 27 18.64 9.41 1.76
C ARG A 27 18.16 10.53 0.87
N LEU A 28 16.87 10.63 0.67
CA LEU A 28 16.24 11.73 -0.06
C LEU A 28 16.00 12.93 0.86
N LYS A 29 15.83 14.11 0.25
CA LYS A 29 15.55 15.37 0.98
C LYS A 29 14.22 15.37 1.73
N ASP A 30 13.28 14.52 1.33
CA ASP A 30 12.02 14.30 2.03
C ASP A 30 12.15 13.36 3.25
N GLY A 31 13.36 12.85 3.51
CA GLY A 31 13.64 11.91 4.61
C GLY A 31 13.51 10.44 4.22
N THR A 32 13.04 10.13 3.01
CA THR A 32 12.89 8.74 2.56
C THR A 32 14.24 8.08 2.32
N LYS A 33 14.30 6.78 2.61
CA LYS A 33 15.51 5.97 2.49
C LYS A 33 15.32 4.88 1.45
N ILE A 34 16.29 4.76 0.55
CA ILE A 34 16.33 3.71 -0.47
C ILE A 34 17.59 2.89 -0.22
N SER A 35 17.41 1.57 -0.06
CA SER A 35 18.52 0.64 0.03
C SER A 35 18.71 -0.08 -1.30
N GLY A 36 19.90 0.03 -1.89
CA GLY A 36 20.25 -0.60 -3.15
C GLY A 36 21.72 -0.40 -3.52
N THR A 37 22.15 -0.88 -4.68
CA THR A 37 23.50 -0.65 -5.20
C THR A 37 23.43 0.39 -6.31
N ILE A 38 24.25 1.44 -6.26
CA ILE A 38 24.32 2.41 -7.36
C ILE A 38 25.04 1.74 -8.55
N VAL A 39 24.29 1.46 -9.62
CA VAL A 39 24.81 0.78 -10.83
C VAL A 39 25.14 1.74 -11.97
N GLY A 40 24.77 3.01 -11.85
CA GLY A 40 25.10 4.02 -12.85
C GLY A 40 24.72 5.43 -12.42
N PHE A 41 25.31 6.42 -13.09
CA PHE A 41 24.96 7.83 -12.97
C PHE A 41 24.87 8.44 -14.37
N GLU A 42 23.68 8.84 -14.79
CA GLU A 42 23.39 9.39 -16.11
C GLU A 42 22.34 10.49 -16.00
N ASN A 43 22.47 11.57 -16.78
CA ASN A 43 21.51 12.69 -16.81
C ASN A 43 21.19 13.25 -15.42
N ASP A 44 22.23 13.52 -14.63
CA ASP A 44 22.12 13.96 -13.23
C ASP A 44 21.23 13.05 -12.35
N SER A 45 21.15 11.76 -12.68
CA SER A 45 20.33 10.78 -11.98
C SER A 45 21.13 9.52 -11.65
N PHE A 46 20.95 9.02 -10.44
CA PHE A 46 21.48 7.74 -9.99
C PHE A 46 20.57 6.61 -10.42
N LYS A 47 21.10 5.62 -11.15
CA LYS A 47 20.43 4.35 -11.39
C LYS A 47 20.83 3.39 -10.28
N VAL A 48 19.85 2.92 -9.52
CA VAL A 48 20.05 2.12 -8.31
C VAL A 48 19.35 0.79 -8.46
N GLU A 49 20.09 -0.29 -8.27
CA GLU A 49 19.58 -1.65 -8.20
C GLU A 49 19.11 -1.94 -6.78
N THR A 50 17.79 -2.07 -6.61
CA THR A 50 17.16 -2.39 -5.33
C THR A 50 16.74 -3.86 -5.32
N ALA A 51 16.36 -4.38 -4.15
CA ALA A 51 15.75 -5.71 -4.02
C ALA A 51 14.40 -5.88 -4.78
N TYR A 52 13.92 -4.80 -5.39
CA TYR A 52 12.67 -4.71 -6.15
C TYR A 52 12.92 -4.46 -7.65
N GLY A 53 14.17 -4.25 -8.08
CA GLY A 53 14.52 -3.88 -9.46
C GLY A 53 15.26 -2.54 -9.54
N PHE A 54 15.33 -1.96 -10.72
CA PHE A 54 16.05 -0.70 -10.94
C PHE A 54 15.17 0.52 -10.68
N ALA A 55 15.76 1.57 -10.10
CA ALA A 55 15.15 2.87 -9.92
C ALA A 55 16.10 3.99 -10.34
N VAL A 56 15.56 5.03 -10.95
CA VAL A 56 16.29 6.24 -11.33
C VAL A 56 15.93 7.37 -10.37
N ILE A 57 16.91 7.90 -9.66
CA ILE A 57 16.73 8.94 -8.63
C ILE A 57 17.52 10.17 -9.04
N ARG A 58 16.86 11.32 -9.13
CA ARG A 58 17.55 12.56 -9.52
C ARG A 58 18.46 13.06 -8.39
N LYS A 59 19.65 13.55 -8.76
CA LYS A 59 20.68 14.05 -7.83
C LYS A 59 20.20 15.21 -6.97
N ASP A 60 19.36 16.09 -7.52
CA ASP A 60 18.80 17.23 -6.80
C ASP A 60 17.90 16.83 -5.63
N LYS A 61 17.40 15.60 -5.62
CA LYS A 61 16.53 15.04 -4.59
C LYS A 61 17.27 14.23 -3.53
N VAL A 62 18.55 13.93 -3.76
CA VAL A 62 19.40 13.23 -2.79
C VAL A 62 19.89 14.22 -1.74
N ALA A 63 19.73 13.84 -0.47
CA ALA A 63 20.27 14.54 0.68
C ALA A 63 21.63 13.98 1.10
N ASP A 64 21.77 12.65 1.11
CA ASP A 64 23.00 11.97 1.53
C ASP A 64 23.09 10.57 0.91
N ILE A 65 24.31 10.07 0.70
CA ILE A 65 24.58 8.71 0.19
C ILE A 65 25.55 8.04 1.15
N VAL A 66 25.08 7.00 1.84
CA VAL A 66 25.91 6.13 2.68
C VAL A 66 26.33 4.93 1.85
N VAL A 67 27.52 5.02 1.27
CA VAL A 67 28.12 3.90 0.50
C VAL A 67 28.64 2.86 1.49
N SER A 68 28.15 1.64 1.37
CA SER A 68 28.60 0.54 2.23
C SER A 68 29.82 -0.15 1.63
N ALA A 69 30.95 0.55 1.60
CA ALA A 69 32.23 -0.10 1.27
C ALA A 69 32.62 -1.09 2.39
N PRO A 70 33.21 -2.26 2.07
CA PRO A 70 33.81 -3.11 3.09
C PRO A 70 34.86 -2.29 3.83
N LYS A 71 34.59 -2.01 5.10
CA LYS A 71 35.42 -1.21 5.99
C LYS A 71 36.81 -1.83 6.08
N LYS A 72 37.76 -1.28 5.32
CA LYS A 72 39.18 -1.44 5.63
C LYS A 72 39.43 -0.66 6.92
N GLU A 73 39.83 -1.39 7.94
CA GLU A 73 40.22 -0.94 9.27
C GLU A 73 41.15 0.29 9.19
N PRO A 74 40.85 1.41 9.89
CA PRO A 74 41.70 2.60 9.83
C PRO A 74 42.88 2.48 10.79
N GLU A 75 44.10 2.52 10.26
CA GLU A 75 45.29 2.77 11.07
C GLU A 75 45.35 4.25 11.54
N PRO A 76 45.78 4.52 12.79
CA PRO A 76 45.63 5.82 13.42
C PRO A 76 46.88 6.73 13.31
N LYS A 77 46.61 8.04 13.43
CA LYS A 77 47.45 9.23 13.77
C LYS A 77 47.41 10.28 12.64
N ALA A 78 47.29 11.59 12.87
CA ALA A 78 47.59 12.39 14.05
C ALA A 78 46.72 13.68 14.12
N LYS A 79 46.83 14.35 15.27
CA LYS A 79 46.05 15.45 15.85
C LYS A 79 46.10 16.81 15.12
N ALA A 80 45.06 17.59 15.48
CA ALA A 80 45.02 19.04 15.74
C ALA A 80 44.92 19.97 14.52
N ASN A 81 44.17 21.08 14.53
CA ASN A 81 43.00 21.58 15.29
C ASN A 81 42.46 22.75 14.41
N PRO A 82 41.18 23.16 14.56
CA PRO A 82 40.54 24.10 13.64
C PRO A 82 40.90 25.56 13.96
N PRO A 83 40.62 26.50 13.05
CA PRO A 83 39.85 27.64 13.52
C PRO A 83 38.80 28.22 12.54
N VAL A 84 37.64 28.52 13.13
CA VAL A 84 36.95 29.83 13.08
C VAL A 84 35.95 30.08 11.94
N THR A 85 34.68 29.84 12.30
CA THR A 85 33.56 30.78 12.07
C THR A 85 33.83 32.19 12.60
N PRO A 86 33.37 33.24 11.91
CA PRO A 86 32.72 34.40 12.54
C PRO A 86 31.21 34.34 12.19
N HIS A 87 30.26 34.13 13.11
CA HIS A 87 29.74 35.04 14.13
C HIS A 87 29.63 36.52 13.71
N SER A 88 28.40 36.96 13.42
CA SER A 88 27.75 38.18 13.94
C SER A 88 26.30 38.22 13.40
N ALA A 89 25.28 38.12 14.25
CA ALA A 89 24.66 39.24 15.00
C ALA A 89 24.02 40.27 14.03
N ALA A 90 22.75 40.66 14.10
CA ALA A 90 21.87 40.83 15.25
C ALA A 90 20.40 40.96 14.79
N ALA A 91 19.46 40.51 15.63
CA ALA A 91 18.22 41.25 15.91
C ALA A 91 18.53 42.21 17.08
N PRO A 92 17.87 43.38 17.27
CA PRO A 92 16.47 43.39 17.70
C PRO A 92 15.60 44.60 17.26
N GLU A 93 14.28 44.42 17.49
CA GLU A 93 13.25 45.37 17.96
C GLU A 93 13.13 46.79 17.34
N ASN A 94 11.91 47.10 16.87
CA ASN A 94 10.99 47.91 17.70
C ASN A 94 9.53 47.89 17.23
N VAL A 95 8.65 47.63 18.20
CA VAL A 95 7.21 47.92 18.23
C VAL A 95 7.04 49.34 18.84
N PRO A 96 5.96 50.08 18.55
CA PRO A 96 4.91 50.28 19.57
C PRO A 96 3.49 50.16 18.97
N ALA A 97 2.56 49.41 19.58
CA ALA A 97 1.60 49.84 20.63
C ALA A 97 0.61 50.91 20.12
N ALA A 98 -0.71 50.92 20.35
CA ALA A 98 -1.69 50.22 21.20
C ALA A 98 -3.06 50.40 20.46
N ALA A 99 -4.24 49.92 20.85
CA ALA A 99 -4.87 49.75 22.15
C ALA A 99 -6.16 48.93 21.99
N ASN A 100 -6.60 48.33 23.10
CA ASN A 100 -7.85 47.60 23.32
C ASN A 100 -8.82 48.49 24.15
N PRO A 101 -9.98 48.01 24.65
CA PRO A 101 -11.33 47.82 24.07
C PRO A 101 -12.36 48.84 24.71
N PRO A 102 -13.72 48.77 24.56
CA PRO A 102 -14.62 47.87 25.35
C PRO A 102 -15.89 47.39 24.58
N ALA A 103 -16.45 46.19 24.83
CA ALA A 103 -17.50 45.74 25.77
C ALA A 103 -18.99 46.01 25.42
N THR A 104 -19.80 44.94 25.60
CA THR A 104 -21.25 44.90 25.92
C THR A 104 -22.20 45.04 24.70
N GLU A 105 -23.21 44.20 24.41
CA GLU A 105 -24.19 43.50 25.25
C GLU A 105 -24.95 42.37 24.50
N ARG A 106 -25.62 41.51 25.27
CA ARG A 106 -26.46 40.35 24.90
C ARG A 106 -27.90 40.80 24.55
N PRO A 107 -28.74 39.99 23.85
CA PRO A 107 -29.65 39.06 24.56
C PRO A 107 -29.84 37.71 23.82
N LEU A 108 -29.82 36.53 24.47
CA LEU A 108 -30.88 35.89 25.27
C LEU A 108 -32.16 35.55 24.49
N VAL A 109 -32.29 34.31 24.00
CA VAL A 109 -33.57 33.57 23.98
C VAL A 109 -33.30 32.09 24.26
N ALA A 110 -33.93 31.60 25.33
CA ALA A 110 -33.91 30.24 25.84
C ALA A 110 -35.03 29.38 25.18
N PRO A 111 -35.01 28.05 25.37
CA PRO A 111 -35.88 27.10 24.69
C PRO A 111 -37.21 26.91 25.43
N ASN A 112 -38.33 26.85 24.71
CA ASN A 112 -39.60 26.43 25.29
C ASN A 112 -39.91 24.98 24.94
N THR A 113 -39.60 24.11 25.90
CA THR A 113 -40.34 22.88 26.21
C THR A 113 -41.81 23.21 26.48
N SER A 114 -42.73 22.51 25.80
CA SER A 114 -44.14 22.48 26.20
C SER A 114 -44.46 21.15 26.86
N ALA A 115 -45.25 21.25 27.93
CA ALA A 115 -45.43 20.29 28.99
C ALA A 115 -46.49 19.22 28.70
N LEU A 116 -46.39 18.15 29.50
CA LEU A 116 -47.40 17.15 29.80
C LEU A 116 -48.76 17.74 30.16
N THR A 117 -49.83 17.10 29.70
CA THR A 117 -51.11 17.04 30.43
C THR A 117 -51.71 15.65 30.32
N ALA A 118 -52.25 15.21 31.45
CA ALA A 118 -52.59 13.83 31.78
C ALA A 118 -54.10 13.53 31.68
N LYS A 119 -54.37 12.22 31.72
CA LYS A 119 -55.59 11.51 32.18
C LYS A 119 -56.86 11.58 31.31
N ASN A 120 -57.28 10.39 30.87
CA ASN A 120 -58.59 9.88 31.28
C ASN A 120 -58.65 8.34 31.28
N GLY A 121 -59.52 7.79 32.12
CA GLY A 121 -59.46 6.41 32.64
C GLY A 121 -60.19 5.30 31.85
N THR A 122 -59.73 4.09 32.13
CA THR A 122 -60.45 2.85 32.49
C THR A 122 -61.54 2.24 31.57
N MET A 123 -61.12 1.18 30.82
CA MET A 123 -61.75 -0.15 30.50
C MET A 123 -63.18 -0.23 29.88
N PRO A 124 -63.58 -1.32 29.15
CA PRO A 124 -63.06 -2.70 29.17
C PRO A 124 -62.84 -3.41 27.80
N ALA A 125 -62.35 -4.65 27.90
CA ALA A 125 -61.70 -5.53 26.92
C ALA A 125 -62.51 -6.02 25.70
N LYS A 126 -61.77 -6.36 24.63
CA LYS A 126 -62.13 -7.37 23.63
C LYS A 126 -60.87 -8.18 23.26
N PRO A 127 -60.88 -9.53 23.32
CA PRO A 127 -59.74 -10.33 22.91
C PRO A 127 -59.73 -10.42 21.38
N THR A 128 -58.74 -9.79 20.74
CA THR A 128 -58.48 -9.98 19.30
C THR A 128 -57.45 -11.09 19.16
N ALA A 129 -57.83 -12.13 18.42
CA ALA A 129 -57.03 -13.30 18.11
C ALA A 129 -55.65 -12.93 17.55
N ALA A 130 -54.61 -13.61 18.05
CA ALA A 130 -53.26 -13.50 17.54
C ALA A 130 -53.23 -13.95 16.08
N THR A 131 -52.91 -13.02 15.19
CA THR A 131 -52.56 -13.33 13.81
C THR A 131 -51.19 -13.99 13.81
N PRO A 132 -50.99 -15.15 13.15
CA PRO A 132 -49.67 -15.75 13.04
C PRO A 132 -48.73 -14.80 12.31
N THR A 133 -47.59 -14.49 12.95
CA THR A 133 -46.53 -13.67 12.38
C THR A 133 -46.00 -14.35 11.12
N PRO A 134 -45.89 -13.64 9.97
CA PRO A 134 -45.25 -14.18 8.78
C PRO A 134 -43.82 -14.66 9.09
N PRO A 135 -43.35 -15.77 8.49
CA PRO A 135 -41.98 -16.23 8.69
C PRO A 135 -41.00 -15.11 8.35
N ALA A 136 -40.01 -14.90 9.22
CA ALA A 136 -38.94 -13.95 8.96
C ALA A 136 -38.30 -14.27 7.59
N PRO A 137 -37.98 -13.24 6.77
CA PRO A 137 -37.26 -13.45 5.53
C PRO A 137 -35.97 -14.26 5.78
N PRO A 138 -35.54 -15.12 4.83
CA PRO A 138 -34.28 -15.82 4.95
C PRO A 138 -33.17 -14.82 5.23
N VAL A 139 -32.44 -15.02 6.33
CA VAL A 139 -31.26 -14.23 6.66
C VAL A 139 -30.32 -14.30 5.47
N ALA A 140 -30.05 -13.15 4.84
CA ALA A 140 -29.07 -13.06 3.77
C ALA A 140 -27.75 -13.62 4.31
N PRO A 141 -27.05 -14.50 3.55
CA PRO A 141 -25.81 -15.09 4.02
C PRO A 141 -24.83 -13.96 4.41
N GLU A 142 -24.43 -13.98 5.68
CA GLU A 142 -23.51 -13.00 6.23
C GLU A 142 -22.18 -13.07 5.46
N PRO A 143 -21.56 -11.93 5.10
CA PRO A 143 -20.31 -11.94 4.35
C PRO A 143 -19.27 -12.83 5.05
N PRO A 144 -18.52 -13.67 4.31
CA PRO A 144 -17.56 -14.56 4.91
C PRO A 144 -16.53 -13.75 5.70
N VAL A 145 -16.34 -14.09 6.98
CA VAL A 145 -15.29 -13.49 7.81
C VAL A 145 -13.94 -13.84 7.18
N ILE A 146 -13.25 -12.81 6.69
CA ILE A 146 -11.95 -12.97 6.04
C ILE A 146 -10.90 -13.26 7.12
N ARG A 147 -10.20 -14.40 6.96
CA ARG A 147 -9.14 -14.86 7.85
C ARG A 147 -7.79 -14.61 7.20
N ASP A 148 -7.09 -13.61 7.71
CA ASP A 148 -5.78 -13.20 7.25
C ASP A 148 -4.70 -13.53 8.29
N GLU A 149 -3.50 -13.79 7.81
CA GLU A 149 -2.32 -14.00 8.66
C GLU A 149 -1.09 -13.34 8.02
N ILE A 150 -0.26 -12.70 8.83
CA ILE A 150 1.05 -12.17 8.42
C ILE A 150 2.15 -12.98 9.07
N ARG A 151 3.06 -13.52 8.26
CA ARG A 151 4.28 -14.21 8.71
C ARG A 151 5.51 -13.53 8.13
N GLY A 152 6.04 -12.55 8.85
CA GLY A 152 7.15 -11.72 8.36
C GLY A 152 6.75 -10.96 7.08
N ASN A 153 7.40 -11.31 5.97
CA ASN A 153 7.14 -10.71 4.65
C ASN A 153 6.17 -11.54 3.79
N LEU A 154 5.36 -12.39 4.41
CA LEU A 154 4.34 -13.19 3.74
C LEU A 154 2.96 -12.81 4.28
N TYR A 155 2.06 -12.43 3.37
CA TYR A 155 0.64 -12.30 3.63
C TYR A 155 -0.07 -13.57 3.18
N LEU A 156 -0.93 -14.12 4.04
CA LEU A 156 -1.74 -15.29 3.76
C LEU A 156 -3.21 -14.93 3.96
N ASN A 157 -4.04 -15.27 2.98
CA ASN A 157 -5.48 -15.22 3.06
C ASN A 157 -6.01 -16.67 3.09
N HIS A 158 -6.40 -17.13 4.28
CA HIS A 158 -6.90 -18.49 4.49
C HIS A 158 -8.31 -18.69 3.92
N THR A 159 -9.11 -17.62 3.84
CA THR A 159 -10.48 -17.68 3.33
C THR A 159 -10.53 -17.97 1.83
N TYR A 160 -9.63 -17.37 1.05
CA TYR A 160 -9.58 -17.51 -0.40
C TYR A 160 -8.37 -18.33 -0.90
N GLY A 161 -7.55 -18.84 0.04
CA GLY A 161 -6.47 -19.76 -0.22
C GLY A 161 -5.39 -19.17 -1.12
N PHE A 162 -4.97 -17.93 -0.84
CA PHE A 162 -3.87 -17.29 -1.57
C PHE A 162 -2.85 -16.69 -0.62
N GLN A 163 -1.64 -16.53 -1.12
CA GLN A 163 -0.55 -15.88 -0.40
C GLN A 163 0.24 -14.98 -1.34
N MET A 164 0.91 -13.98 -0.79
CA MET A 164 1.81 -13.08 -1.52
C MET A 164 2.86 -12.49 -0.59
N TYR A 165 3.95 -12.01 -1.19
CA TYR A 165 4.93 -11.17 -0.54
C TYR A 165 4.26 -9.91 0.03
N LYS A 166 4.43 -9.69 1.33
CA LYS A 166 4.10 -8.43 2.00
C LYS A 166 5.39 -7.60 2.12
N PRO A 167 5.48 -6.42 1.49
CA PRO A 167 6.61 -5.53 1.72
C PRO A 167 6.77 -5.23 3.23
N PRO A 168 8.01 -5.13 3.74
CA PRO A 168 8.25 -4.89 5.16
C PRO A 168 7.54 -3.65 5.70
N SER A 169 7.52 -2.57 4.91
CA SER A 169 6.91 -1.28 5.26
C SER A 169 5.39 -1.21 5.08
N TRP A 170 4.75 -2.29 4.65
CA TRP A 170 3.31 -2.31 4.42
C TRP A 170 2.55 -2.92 5.59
N ASP A 171 1.40 -2.35 5.89
CA ASP A 171 0.45 -2.82 6.89
C ASP A 171 -0.86 -3.26 6.23
N LEU A 172 -1.68 -4.00 6.98
CA LEU A 172 -3.07 -4.24 6.58
C LEU A 172 -3.87 -2.95 6.73
N ILE A 173 -4.81 -2.74 5.82
CA ILE A 173 -5.70 -1.58 5.83
C ILE A 173 -7.15 -2.05 6.00
N PRO A 174 -7.59 -2.35 7.24
CA PRO A 174 -8.96 -2.82 7.49
C PRO A 174 -10.03 -1.83 7.04
N ALA A 175 -9.72 -0.53 7.05
CA ALA A 175 -10.62 0.53 6.61
C ALA A 175 -11.02 0.36 5.14
N ALA A 176 -10.08 -0.01 4.26
CA ALA A 176 -10.36 -0.25 2.85
C ALA A 176 -11.36 -1.39 2.63
N ARG A 177 -11.30 -2.46 3.44
CA ARG A 177 -12.31 -3.54 3.40
C ARG A 177 -13.68 -3.15 3.92
N LYS A 178 -13.75 -2.16 4.82
CA LYS A 178 -15.03 -1.60 5.27
C LYS A 178 -15.65 -0.70 4.21
N ALA A 179 -14.82 0.04 3.47
CA ALA A 179 -15.25 0.94 2.41
C ALA A 179 -15.63 0.19 1.13
N LEU A 180 -14.95 -0.93 0.84
CA LEU A 180 -15.13 -1.72 -0.37
C LEU A 180 -15.64 -3.11 0.01
N PRO A 181 -16.95 -3.40 -0.13
CA PRO A 181 -17.54 -4.68 0.30
C PRO A 181 -16.99 -5.89 -0.49
N ASP A 182 -16.51 -5.66 -1.71
CA ASP A 182 -15.90 -6.70 -2.55
C ASP A 182 -14.40 -6.90 -2.23
N ALA A 183 -13.80 -6.08 -1.36
CA ALA A 183 -12.39 -6.18 -1.03
C ALA A 183 -12.11 -7.33 -0.06
N VAL A 184 -11.32 -8.29 -0.54
CA VAL A 184 -10.88 -9.46 0.21
C VAL A 184 -9.55 -9.24 0.92
N ALA A 185 -8.74 -8.29 0.45
CA ALA A 185 -7.49 -7.89 1.10
C ALA A 185 -7.18 -6.42 0.78
N ALA A 186 -6.51 -5.74 1.70
CA ALA A 186 -5.96 -4.42 1.47
C ALA A 186 -4.68 -4.24 2.27
N LEU A 187 -3.61 -3.88 1.57
CA LEU A 187 -2.27 -3.68 2.12
C LEU A 187 -1.74 -2.35 1.61
N GLY A 188 -0.85 -1.70 2.35
CA GLY A 188 -0.21 -0.49 1.87
C GLY A 188 0.72 0.13 2.89
N THR A 189 1.38 1.22 2.53
CA THR A 189 2.19 1.98 3.47
C THR A 189 1.31 2.66 4.51
N SER A 190 1.86 2.90 5.70
CA SER A 190 1.13 3.54 6.82
C SER A 190 0.67 4.98 6.51
N ASP A 191 1.33 5.64 5.56
CA ASP A 191 0.99 6.97 5.06
C ASP A 191 0.02 6.93 3.86
N GLU A 192 -0.43 5.73 3.46
CA GLU A 192 -1.37 5.47 2.37
C GLU A 192 -0.92 6.00 0.99
N THR A 193 0.37 6.33 0.84
CA THR A 193 0.95 6.80 -0.44
C THR A 193 1.12 5.68 -1.46
N THR A 194 1.14 4.43 -1.00
CA THR A 194 1.15 3.22 -1.82
C THR A 194 0.15 2.21 -1.25
N LEU A 195 -0.82 1.80 -2.06
CA LEU A 195 -1.90 0.89 -1.67
C LEU A 195 -1.99 -0.28 -2.66
N LEU A 196 -2.39 -1.44 -2.17
CA LEU A 196 -2.80 -2.60 -2.94
C LEU A 196 -4.09 -3.15 -2.35
N VAL A 197 -5.16 -3.10 -3.13
CA VAL A 197 -6.46 -3.66 -2.77
C VAL A 197 -6.76 -4.84 -3.67
N ILE A 198 -7.30 -5.91 -3.08
CA ILE A 198 -7.70 -7.11 -3.81
C ILE A 198 -9.20 -7.24 -3.67
N GLY A 199 -9.91 -7.11 -4.77
CA GLY A 199 -11.34 -7.36 -4.90
C GLY A 199 -11.62 -8.77 -5.40
N ARG A 200 -12.76 -9.32 -5.00
CA ARG A 200 -13.34 -10.55 -5.55
C ARG A 200 -14.79 -10.31 -5.89
N LYS A 201 -15.19 -10.66 -7.11
CA LYS A 201 -16.58 -10.61 -7.56
C LYS A 201 -16.92 -11.88 -8.32
N SER A 202 -18.11 -12.43 -8.12
CA SER A 202 -18.57 -13.54 -8.95
C SER A 202 -18.67 -13.10 -10.40
N ALA A 203 -18.07 -13.88 -11.29
CA ALA A 203 -17.96 -13.54 -12.69
C ALA A 203 -18.84 -14.47 -13.52
N ARG A 204 -19.63 -13.84 -14.40
CA ARG A 204 -20.45 -14.51 -15.42
C ARG A 204 -19.96 -14.21 -16.83
N ASP A 205 -19.18 -13.16 -16.97
CA ASP A 205 -18.65 -12.65 -18.22
C ASP A 205 -17.21 -13.13 -18.46
N SER A 206 -16.68 -12.85 -19.65
CA SER A 206 -15.29 -13.15 -19.97
C SER A 206 -14.31 -12.31 -19.15
N LEU A 207 -13.06 -12.77 -19.06
CA LEU A 207 -11.96 -12.03 -18.45
C LEU A 207 -11.84 -10.61 -19.01
N ASP A 208 -11.83 -10.47 -20.34
CA ASP A 208 -11.71 -9.17 -21.01
C ASP A 208 -12.90 -8.25 -20.71
N ALA A 209 -14.12 -8.77 -20.70
CA ALA A 209 -15.30 -7.98 -20.40
C ALA A 209 -15.26 -7.46 -18.95
N HIS A 210 -14.82 -8.30 -18.00
CA HIS A 210 -14.66 -7.89 -16.61
C HIS A 210 -13.55 -6.84 -16.43
N ALA A 211 -12.40 -7.05 -17.09
CA ALA A 211 -11.29 -6.11 -17.06
C ALA A 211 -11.70 -4.75 -17.66
N ALA A 212 -12.39 -4.75 -18.80
CA ALA A 212 -12.91 -3.54 -19.43
C ALA A 212 -13.91 -2.80 -18.53
N ALA A 213 -14.91 -3.50 -17.98
CA ALA A 213 -15.90 -2.90 -17.10
C ALA A 213 -15.28 -2.32 -15.82
N THR A 214 -14.28 -3.01 -15.25
CA THR A 214 -13.58 -2.52 -14.05
C THR A 214 -12.71 -1.31 -14.38
N GLY A 215 -12.00 -1.33 -15.51
CA GLY A 215 -11.21 -0.19 -15.97
C GLY A 215 -12.07 1.04 -16.31
N GLU A 216 -13.27 0.83 -16.87
CA GLU A 216 -14.25 1.88 -17.10
C GLU A 216 -14.77 2.48 -15.78
N ALA A 217 -15.17 1.62 -14.83
CA ALA A 217 -15.60 2.07 -13.50
C ALA A 217 -14.51 2.86 -12.78
N LEU A 218 -13.25 2.41 -12.89
CA LEU A 218 -12.09 3.11 -12.34
C LEU A 218 -11.91 4.50 -12.97
N SER A 219 -12.09 4.61 -14.30
CA SER A 219 -11.96 5.90 -14.99
C SER A 219 -12.94 6.97 -14.49
N GLY A 220 -14.11 6.57 -13.97
CA GLY A 220 -15.08 7.47 -13.37
C GLY A 220 -14.69 8.00 -11.98
N VAL A 221 -13.69 7.40 -11.32
CA VAL A 221 -13.20 7.82 -9.99
C VAL A 221 -12.08 8.86 -10.10
N TYR A 222 -11.29 8.82 -11.18
CA TYR A 222 -10.13 9.69 -11.34
C TYR A 222 -10.40 10.84 -12.31
N GLU A 223 -9.95 12.02 -11.94
CA GLU A 223 -9.80 13.14 -12.86
C GLU A 223 -8.61 12.90 -13.80
N ASN A 224 -8.69 13.40 -15.04
CA ASN A 224 -7.62 13.28 -16.03
C ASN A 224 -7.10 11.84 -16.22
N TYR A 225 -8.02 10.87 -16.10
CA TYR A 225 -7.69 9.46 -16.25
C TYR A 225 -7.09 9.19 -17.63
N ARG A 226 -5.94 8.53 -17.64
CA ARG A 226 -5.23 8.12 -18.85
C ARG A 226 -4.82 6.67 -18.75
N LEU A 227 -5.36 5.83 -19.62
CA LEU A 227 -4.87 4.46 -19.80
C LEU A 227 -3.53 4.53 -20.55
N ILE A 228 -2.46 4.03 -19.93
CA ILE A 228 -1.11 3.99 -20.51
C ILE A 228 -0.93 2.72 -21.33
N SER A 229 -1.35 1.58 -20.78
CA SER A 229 -1.19 0.28 -21.43
C SER A 229 -2.25 -0.70 -20.95
N SER A 230 -2.66 -1.61 -21.82
CA SER A 230 -3.44 -2.80 -21.50
C SER A 230 -2.79 -4.00 -22.16
N ARG A 231 -2.51 -5.07 -21.41
CA ARG A 231 -1.88 -6.28 -21.97
C ARG A 231 -2.32 -7.54 -21.27
N HIS A 232 -2.29 -8.64 -22.03
CA HIS A 232 -2.47 -9.98 -21.49
C HIS A 232 -1.18 -10.46 -20.84
N VAL A 233 -1.30 -11.03 -19.65
CA VAL A 233 -0.21 -11.60 -18.85
C VAL A 233 -0.66 -12.91 -18.21
N THR A 234 0.26 -13.57 -17.50
CA THR A 234 -0.05 -14.76 -16.70
C THR A 234 0.37 -14.52 -15.26
N ILE A 235 -0.54 -14.75 -14.32
CA ILE A 235 -0.30 -14.56 -12.88
C ILE A 235 -0.76 -15.81 -12.15
N ALA A 236 0.11 -16.37 -11.30
CA ALA A 236 -0.14 -17.64 -10.61
C ALA A 236 -0.56 -18.79 -11.56
N GLY A 237 -0.07 -18.77 -12.82
CA GLY A 237 -0.46 -19.73 -13.86
C GLY A 237 -1.82 -19.48 -14.52
N LEU A 238 -2.52 -18.40 -14.16
CA LEU A 238 -3.83 -18.03 -14.70
C LEU A 238 -3.69 -16.92 -15.75
N PRO A 239 -4.48 -16.95 -16.84
CA PRO A 239 -4.61 -15.83 -17.76
C PRO A 239 -5.11 -14.59 -17.02
N ALA A 240 -4.49 -13.46 -17.28
CA ALA A 240 -4.79 -12.20 -16.64
C ALA A 240 -4.68 -11.03 -17.63
N VAL A 241 -5.37 -9.93 -17.34
CA VAL A 241 -5.25 -8.65 -18.05
C VAL A 241 -4.67 -7.63 -17.08
N GLU A 242 -3.54 -7.04 -17.44
CA GLU A 242 -2.94 -5.93 -16.72
C GLU A 242 -3.19 -4.63 -17.47
N GLN A 243 -3.81 -3.67 -16.78
CA GLN A 243 -3.99 -2.31 -17.22
C GLN A 243 -3.15 -1.38 -16.35
N ARG A 244 -2.39 -0.48 -16.99
CA ARG A 244 -1.68 0.60 -16.31
C ARG A 244 -2.31 1.91 -16.71
N SER A 245 -2.58 2.74 -15.73
CA SER A 245 -3.18 4.04 -15.93
C SER A 245 -2.60 5.06 -14.96
N ARG A 246 -2.94 6.32 -15.20
CA ARG A 246 -2.69 7.41 -14.27
C ARG A 246 -3.94 8.27 -14.17
N GLY A 247 -4.07 9.00 -13.08
CA GLY A 247 -5.16 9.95 -12.88
C GLY A 247 -5.06 10.63 -11.53
N THR A 248 -5.81 11.70 -11.36
CA THR A 248 -5.82 12.48 -10.12
C THR A 248 -7.03 12.08 -9.28
N ALA A 249 -6.80 11.81 -7.99
CA ALA A 249 -7.83 11.59 -7.00
C ALA A 249 -7.36 12.14 -5.66
N ASP A 250 -8.27 12.75 -4.90
CA ASP A 250 -8.00 13.39 -3.60
C ASP A 250 -6.85 14.40 -3.64
N GLY A 251 -6.71 15.12 -4.76
CA GLY A 251 -5.65 16.12 -4.95
C GLY A 251 -4.26 15.55 -5.28
N HIS A 252 -4.14 14.24 -5.44
CA HIS A 252 -2.88 13.56 -5.77
C HIS A 252 -2.93 12.93 -7.17
N ASP A 253 -1.85 13.04 -7.95
CA ASP A 253 -1.67 12.24 -9.17
C ASP A 253 -1.26 10.82 -8.74
N TRP A 254 -1.94 9.82 -9.28
CA TRP A 254 -1.74 8.41 -8.96
C TRP A 254 -1.26 7.66 -10.19
N SER A 255 -0.29 6.78 -9.99
CA SER A 255 0.00 5.67 -10.90
C SER A 255 -0.78 4.45 -10.44
N VAL A 256 -1.54 3.85 -11.35
CA VAL A 256 -2.47 2.77 -11.04
C VAL A 256 -2.17 1.56 -11.92
N VAL A 257 -2.11 0.40 -11.28
CA VAL A 257 -2.01 -0.91 -11.92
C VAL A 257 -3.25 -1.70 -11.52
N LEU A 258 -4.05 -2.05 -12.52
CA LEU A 258 -5.21 -2.91 -12.37
C LEU A 258 -4.89 -4.25 -13.01
N LEU A 259 -4.92 -5.32 -12.23
CA LEU A 259 -4.74 -6.68 -12.71
C LEU A 259 -6.02 -7.47 -12.46
N THR A 260 -6.60 -8.01 -13.53
CA THR A 260 -7.79 -8.87 -13.45
C THR A 260 -7.45 -10.27 -13.89
N PHE A 261 -7.92 -11.29 -13.16
CA PHE A 261 -7.84 -12.69 -13.57
C PHE A 261 -9.04 -13.48 -13.06
N MET A 262 -9.27 -14.65 -13.64
CA MET A 262 -10.40 -15.53 -13.31
C MET A 262 -9.90 -16.78 -12.59
N ARG A 263 -10.59 -17.17 -11.51
CA ARG A 263 -10.34 -18.45 -10.81
C ARG A 263 -11.69 -19.08 -10.45
N GLY A 264 -12.00 -20.21 -11.09
CA GLY A 264 -13.34 -20.80 -10.98
C GLY A 264 -14.40 -19.84 -11.52
N ASN A 265 -15.44 -19.57 -10.73
CA ASN A 265 -16.52 -18.65 -11.08
C ASN A 265 -16.31 -17.23 -10.53
N ASP A 266 -15.10 -16.89 -10.09
CA ASP A 266 -14.80 -15.60 -9.51
C ASP A 266 -13.77 -14.84 -10.36
N ALA A 267 -14.02 -13.56 -10.55
CA ALA A 267 -13.03 -12.59 -10.99
C ALA A 267 -12.33 -12.00 -9.75
N PHE A 268 -11.01 -12.02 -9.79
CA PHE A 268 -10.17 -11.30 -8.85
C PHE A 268 -9.60 -10.06 -9.53
N THR A 269 -9.60 -8.96 -8.80
CA THR A 269 -9.06 -7.67 -9.25
C THR A 269 -8.06 -7.18 -8.23
N LEU A 270 -6.81 -6.99 -8.63
CA LEU A 270 -5.78 -6.36 -7.82
C LEU A 270 -5.59 -4.94 -8.32
N LEU A 271 -5.88 -3.98 -7.45
CA LEU A 271 -5.72 -2.56 -7.69
C LEU A 271 -4.52 -2.08 -6.87
N GLY A 272 -3.37 -1.95 -7.52
CA GLY A 272 -2.18 -1.31 -6.96
C GLY A 272 -2.15 0.16 -7.34
N MET A 273 -1.92 1.06 -6.40
CA MET A 273 -1.80 2.48 -6.68
C MET A 273 -0.71 3.13 -5.85
N THR A 274 -0.04 4.14 -6.41
CA THR A 274 0.99 4.91 -5.72
C THR A 274 1.09 6.33 -6.25
N TRP A 275 1.54 7.27 -5.42
CA TRP A 275 1.71 8.66 -5.84
C TRP A 275 2.66 8.82 -7.02
N ALA A 276 2.13 9.34 -8.12
CA ALA A 276 2.82 9.54 -9.39
C ALA A 276 3.88 10.65 -9.36
N ASN A 277 3.72 11.62 -8.47
CA ASN A 277 4.62 12.78 -8.31
C ASN A 277 5.80 12.50 -7.36
N SER A 278 5.86 11.29 -6.79
CA SER A 278 6.96 10.87 -5.93
C SER A 278 8.23 10.63 -6.75
N ASP A 279 9.38 11.05 -6.23
CA ASP A 279 10.69 10.71 -6.80
C ASP A 279 10.99 9.19 -6.68
N LEU A 280 10.17 8.46 -5.91
CA LEU A 280 10.24 7.02 -5.69
C LEU A 280 9.28 6.22 -6.56
N ILE A 281 8.56 6.88 -7.48
CA ILE A 281 7.48 6.26 -8.24
C ILE A 281 7.89 4.92 -8.86
N GLN A 282 9.08 4.84 -9.45
CA GLN A 282 9.58 3.59 -10.04
C GLN A 282 9.84 2.50 -8.99
N VAL A 283 10.39 2.86 -7.83
CA VAL A 283 10.58 1.91 -6.72
C VAL A 283 9.23 1.40 -6.25
N GLN A 284 8.25 2.28 -6.06
CA GLN A 284 6.92 1.92 -5.57
C GLN A 284 6.16 1.04 -6.58
N GLU A 285 6.21 1.39 -7.87
CA GLU A 285 5.65 0.56 -8.95
C GLU A 285 6.30 -0.83 -8.98
N ASN A 286 7.62 -0.91 -8.79
CA ASN A 286 8.34 -2.17 -8.72
C ASN A 286 7.98 -3.01 -7.47
N VAL A 287 7.76 -2.35 -6.32
CA VAL A 287 7.28 -3.02 -5.11
C VAL A 287 5.88 -3.61 -5.34
N ILE A 288 4.95 -2.85 -5.93
CA ILE A 288 3.63 -3.35 -6.32
C ILE A 288 3.77 -4.55 -7.26
N ALA A 289 4.58 -4.42 -8.32
CA ALA A 289 4.78 -5.49 -9.30
C ALA A 289 5.34 -6.77 -8.64
N LYS A 290 6.31 -6.66 -7.73
CA LYS A 290 6.85 -7.81 -6.98
C LYS A 290 5.78 -8.47 -6.11
N THR A 291 4.99 -7.68 -5.39
CA THR A 291 3.89 -8.18 -4.56
C THR A 291 2.87 -8.93 -5.41
N VAL A 292 2.42 -8.34 -6.52
CA VAL A 292 1.45 -8.95 -7.45
C VAL A 292 2.01 -10.24 -8.06
N ASN A 293 3.25 -10.22 -8.56
CA ASN A 293 3.87 -11.37 -9.20
C ASN A 293 4.19 -12.52 -8.23
N SER A 294 4.26 -12.23 -6.93
CA SER A 294 4.43 -13.25 -5.89
C SER A 294 3.13 -13.97 -5.50
N LEU A 295 1.99 -13.55 -6.06
CA LEU A 295 0.71 -14.18 -5.81
C LEU A 295 0.78 -15.66 -6.18
N THR A 296 0.43 -16.50 -5.21
CA THR A 296 0.28 -17.93 -5.40
C THR A 296 -1.00 -18.39 -4.71
N PHE A 297 -1.66 -19.37 -5.31
CA PHE A 297 -2.81 -20.02 -4.73
C PHE A 297 -2.39 -21.34 -4.10
N ALA A 298 -2.99 -21.67 -2.96
CA ALA A 298 -2.91 -23.00 -2.41
C ALA A 298 -3.50 -24.00 -3.43
N ALA A 299 -2.82 -25.14 -3.60
CA ALA A 299 -3.36 -26.25 -4.38
C ALA A 299 -4.72 -26.66 -3.78
N GLN A 300 -5.73 -26.79 -4.64
CA GLN A 300 -7.04 -27.31 -4.27
C GLN A 300 -7.03 -28.83 -4.19
#